data_AF-A0A527H2B3-F1
#
_entry.id   AF-A0A527H2B3-F1
#
_cell.length_a   1.000
_cell.length_b   1.000
_cell.length_c   1.000
_cell.angle_alpha   90.00
_cell.angle_beta   90.00
_cell.angle_gamma   90.00
#
_symmetry.space_group_name_H-M   'P 1'
#
loop_
_entity.id
_entity.type
_entity.pdbx_description
1 polymer ?
#
loop_
_entity_poly.entity_id
_entity_poly.type
_entity_poly.pdbx_seq_one_letter_code
_entity_poly.pdbx_strand_id
1 'polypeptide(L)' 'AIDGMGKVHFSANVSPEPFARGFGHGFTIDFRDAAARDPYLAHEAHQRAGARLVAALEGGTDGVMVLDLEFTEM' A
#
# COMPACT_ATOMS: atom_id res chain seq x y z
N ALA A 1 -4.23 -16.98 -0.84
CA ALA A 1 -3.72 -16.17 -1.98
C ALA A 1 -4.94 -15.60 -2.69
N ILE A 2 -4.88 -14.34 -3.11
CA ILE A 2 -5.95 -13.68 -3.86
C ILE A 2 -5.60 -13.77 -5.35
N ASP A 3 -6.53 -14.18 -6.18
CA ASP A 3 -6.28 -14.29 -7.63
C ASP A 3 -5.96 -12.92 -8.23
N GLY A 4 -4.92 -12.86 -9.06
CA GLY A 4 -4.43 -11.61 -9.66
C GLY A 4 -3.70 -10.65 -8.70
N MET A 5 -3.53 -11.02 -7.42
CA MET A 5 -2.60 -10.35 -6.51
C MET A 5 -1.19 -10.90 -6.73
N GLY A 6 -0.30 -10.05 -7.19
CA GLY A 6 1.08 -10.35 -7.50
C GLY A 6 2.01 -10.09 -6.31
N LYS A 7 3.18 -9.57 -6.65
CA LYS A 7 4.29 -9.42 -5.71
C LYS A 7 4.01 -8.30 -4.71
N VAL A 8 4.44 -8.54 -3.47
CA VAL A 8 4.42 -7.52 -2.41
C VAL A 8 5.87 -7.16 -2.07
N HIS A 9 6.14 -5.86 -2.00
CA HIS A 9 7.44 -5.33 -1.59
C HIS A 9 7.26 -4.44 -0.37
N PHE A 10 8.08 -4.62 0.66
CA PHE A 10 8.15 -3.73 1.82
C PHE A 10 9.56 -3.16 1.91
N SER A 11 9.67 -1.84 2.06
CA SER A 11 10.96 -1.16 2.09
C SER A 11 10.94 0.06 3.00
N ALA A 12 12.09 0.37 3.59
CA ALA A 12 12.35 1.69 4.14
C ALA A 12 12.43 2.72 3.00
N ASN A 13 11.96 3.94 3.25
CA ASN A 13 12.18 5.07 2.36
C ASN A 13 13.64 5.53 2.48
N VAL A 14 14.37 5.50 1.38
CA VAL A 14 15.79 5.89 1.31
C VAL A 14 15.99 7.18 0.51
N SER A 15 14.92 7.97 0.30
CA SER A 15 15.02 9.21 -0.46
C SER A 15 16.00 10.18 0.21
N PRO A 16 16.99 10.69 -0.53
CA PRO A 16 17.88 11.73 -0.03
C PRO A 16 17.24 13.13 -0.08
N GLU A 17 16.08 13.26 -0.72
CA GLU A 17 15.38 14.53 -0.90
C GLU A 17 14.41 14.82 0.26
N PRO A 18 14.19 16.10 0.62
CA PRO A 18 13.41 16.47 1.80
C PRO A 18 11.89 16.34 1.62
N PHE A 19 11.42 15.73 0.53
CA PHE A 19 10.01 15.67 0.15
C PHE A 19 9.28 14.43 0.66
N ALA A 20 9.92 13.62 1.50
CA ALA A 20 9.32 12.41 2.08
C ALA A 20 8.10 12.71 2.97
N ARG A 21 7.89 13.96 3.42
CA ARG A 21 6.74 14.38 4.23
C ARG A 21 6.52 13.52 5.49
N GLY A 22 7.60 13.00 6.08
CA GLY A 22 7.55 12.14 7.26
C GLY A 22 7.36 10.64 6.96
N PHE A 23 7.10 10.24 5.71
CA PHE A 23 6.97 8.83 5.35
C PHE A 23 8.33 8.12 5.30
N GLY A 24 8.62 7.31 6.33
CA GLY A 24 9.87 6.56 6.45
C GLY A 24 9.84 5.15 5.87
N HIS A 25 8.67 4.63 5.50
CA HIS A 25 8.49 3.28 4.97
C HIS A 25 7.38 3.26 3.92
N GLY A 26 7.41 2.26 3.05
CA GLY A 26 6.37 2.02 2.06
C GLY A 26 6.27 0.55 1.68
N PHE A 27 5.15 0.21 1.05
CA PHE A 27 4.99 -1.07 0.40
C PHE A 27 4.21 -0.93 -0.89
N THR A 28 4.46 -1.84 -1.84
CA THR A 28 3.71 -1.93 -3.09
C THR A 28 3.12 -3.33 -3.22
N ILE A 29 2.00 -3.41 -3.93
CA ILE A 29 1.37 -4.65 -4.33
C ILE A 29 1.02 -4.52 -5.79
N ASP A 30 1.57 -5.40 -6.63
CA ASP A 30 1.21 -5.43 -8.04
C ASP A 30 -0.08 -6.23 -8.20
N PHE A 31 -1.11 -5.63 -8.81
CA PHE A 31 -2.32 -6.32 -9.22
C PHE A 31 -2.34 -6.41 -10.74
N ARG A 32 -2.92 -7.51 -11.27
CA ARG A 32 -3.16 -7.65 -12.71
C ARG A 32 -4.01 -6.49 -13.26
N ASP A 33 -5.01 -6.06 -12.50
CA ASP A 33 -5.94 -4.98 -12.81
C ASP A 33 -6.67 -4.53 -11.54
N ALA A 34 -7.47 -3.46 -11.65
CA ALA A 34 -8.27 -2.95 -10.53
C ALA A 34 -9.29 -3.97 -10.00
N ALA A 35 -9.84 -4.84 -10.84
CA ALA A 35 -10.80 -5.85 -10.40
C ALA A 35 -10.14 -6.93 -9.53
N ALA A 36 -8.87 -7.26 -9.76
CA ALA A 36 -8.09 -8.16 -8.92
C ALA A 36 -7.74 -7.56 -7.54
N ARG A 37 -7.73 -6.23 -7.41
CA ARG A 37 -7.53 -5.52 -6.13
C ARG A 37 -8.76 -5.62 -5.23
N ASP A 38 -9.96 -5.62 -5.78
CA ASP A 38 -11.19 -5.55 -4.97
C ASP A 38 -11.38 -6.74 -4.00
N PRO A 39 -11.11 -8.01 -4.41
CA PRO A 39 -11.08 -9.13 -3.47
C PRO A 39 -10.02 -8.98 -2.38
N TYR A 40 -8.87 -8.35 -2.67
CA TYR A 40 -7.86 -8.03 -1.66
C TYR A 40 -8.40 -7.03 -0.62
N LEU A 41 -9.08 -5.98 -1.06
CA LEU A 41 -9.65 -4.97 -0.16
C LEU A 41 -10.69 -5.58 0.80
N ALA A 42 -11.53 -6.49 0.30
CA ALA A 42 -12.53 -7.20 1.10
C ALA A 42 -11.96 -8.31 2.00
N HIS A 43 -10.72 -8.76 1.75
CA HIS A 43 -10.14 -9.90 2.46
C HIS A 43 -9.88 -9.58 3.94
N GLU A 44 -10.35 -10.43 4.87
CA GLU A 44 -10.24 -10.16 6.31
C GLU A 44 -8.78 -9.95 6.78
N ALA A 45 -7.84 -10.68 6.20
CA ALA A 45 -6.42 -10.50 6.54
C ALA A 45 -5.89 -9.11 6.16
N HIS A 46 -6.35 -8.54 5.04
CA HIS A 46 -6.03 -7.16 4.67
C HIS A 46 -6.66 -6.19 5.66
N GLN A 47 -7.94 -6.36 6.02
CA GLN A 47 -8.60 -5.47 6.99
C GLN A 47 -7.90 -5.48 8.36
N ARG A 48 -7.50 -6.66 8.84
CA ARG A 48 -6.72 -6.78 10.09
C ARG A 48 -5.35 -6.12 9.98
N ALA A 49 -4.66 -6.27 8.86
CA ALA A 49 -3.37 -5.62 8.62
C ALA A 49 -3.51 -4.10 8.53
N GLY A 50 -4.51 -3.59 7.81
CA GLY A 50 -4.82 -2.17 7.69
C GLY A 50 -5.15 -1.53 9.04
N ALA A 51 -5.95 -2.19 9.87
CA ALA A 51 -6.25 -1.72 11.23
C ALA A 51 -4.98 -1.62 12.10
N ARG A 52 -4.08 -2.61 12.02
CA ARG A 52 -2.79 -2.59 12.73
C ARG A 52 -1.87 -1.48 12.23
N LEU A 53 -1.84 -1.25 10.91
CA LEU A 53 -1.06 -0.19 10.30
C LEU A 53 -1.56 1.18 10.77
N VAL A 54 -2.87 1.46 10.63
CA VAL A 54 -3.47 2.72 11.09
C VAL A 54 -3.22 2.96 12.58
N ALA A 55 -3.34 1.92 13.42
CA ALA A 55 -3.07 2.05 14.85
C ALA A 55 -1.59 2.35 15.19
N ALA A 56 -0.66 2.01 14.29
CA ALA A 56 0.78 2.25 14.45
C ALA A 56 1.23 3.62 13.91
N LEU A 57 0.38 4.32 13.16
CA LEU A 57 0.73 5.58 12.50
C LEU A 57 0.36 6.78 13.37
N GLU A 58 1.23 7.79 13.38
CA GLU A 58 0.92 9.10 13.95
C GLU A 58 -0.25 9.72 13.17
N GLY A 59 -1.27 10.21 13.88
CA GLY A 59 -2.48 10.75 13.23
C GLY A 59 -3.42 9.69 12.62
N GLY A 60 -3.17 8.39 12.86
CA GLY A 60 -4.03 7.32 12.36
C GLY A 60 -4.09 7.29 10.84
N THR A 61 -5.28 7.49 10.27
CA THR A 61 -5.47 7.51 8.80
C THR A 61 -4.80 8.70 8.12
N ASP A 62 -4.53 9.79 8.84
CA ASP A 62 -3.79 10.94 8.28
C ASP A 62 -2.30 10.62 8.07
N GLY A 63 -1.79 9.59 8.76
CA GLY A 63 -0.42 9.12 8.67
C GLY A 63 -0.15 8.11 7.54
N VAL A 64 -1.14 7.83 6.68
CA VAL A 64 -0.98 6.95 5.52
C VAL A 64 -1.32 7.68 4.21
N MET A 65 -0.52 7.43 3.19
CA MET A 65 -0.80 7.84 1.81
C MET A 65 -0.93 6.59 0.95
N VAL A 66 -2.03 6.50 0.21
CA VAL A 66 -2.31 5.37 -0.71
C VAL A 66 -2.39 5.92 -2.13
N LEU A 67 -1.73 5.24 -3.06
CA LEU A 67 -1.74 5.58 -4.48
C LEU A 67 -2.05 4.30 -5.26
N ASP A 68 -3.09 4.36 -6.10
CA ASP A 68 -3.38 3.32 -7.09
C ASP A 68 -2.89 3.83 -8.44
N LEU A 69 -1.87 3.17 -9.00
CA LEU A 69 -1.23 3.56 -10.25
C LEU A 69 -1.60 2.56 -11.35
N GLU A 70 -2.39 2.99 -12.32
CA GLU A 70 -2.60 2.24 -13.55
C GLU A 70 -1.48 2.59 -14.53
N PHE A 71 -0.65 1.61 -14.88
CA PHE A 71 0.40 1.82 -15.87
C PHE A 71 -0.21 1.89 -17.26
N THR A 72 -0.17 3.05 -17.88
CA THR A 72 -0.39 3.19 -19.32
C THR A 72 0.95 3.03 -20.02
N GLU A 73 0.99 2.35 -21.18
CA GLU A 73 2.16 2.46 -22.05
C GLU A 73 2.39 3.94 -22.38
N MET A 74 3.66 4.37 -22.34
CA MET A 74 4.07 5.73 -22.71
C MET A 74 4.04 5.92 -24.22
#